data_AF-A0A1K2FC67-F1
#
_entry.id   AF-A0A1K2FC67-F1
#
_cell.length_a   1.000
_cell.length_b   1.000
_cell.length_c   1.000
_cell.angle_alpha   90.00
_cell.angle_beta   90.00
_cell.angle_gamma   90.00
#
_symmetry.space_group_name_H-M   'P 1'
#
loop_
_entity.id
_entity.type
_entity.pdbx_description
1 polymer ?
#
loop_
_entity_poly.entity_id
_entity_poly.type
_entity_poly.pdbx_seq_one_letter_code
_entity_poly.pdbx_strand_id
1 'polypeptide(L)'
;MSLSSPSRDRALARQAIVRRLLSLDETGTLQTVHVRIAAETTGVHVRTVWRWLAAAKESGRVEPVPRRGVFALDDVLWTRLGELGGNVKALYRWMGEHADDVLAGLGRDRLPSLTTLHDAVHRAQRAGRVLEVSRPSYARLDPQGYDRALAELALPGTIDEAGQAAVEPALQDDPDSSDAAGTSPFTDGVRLYVPGAHVVSTKQLGAVTEAIAHTIAARGVVCVYGDPGQGKTVAVHQALRLLPRRIPVHHARVAVKPALPQLRAALLTAFGLPATALTNRTDAADRALLEAFQAPGVLVIDDVQRIAAPELDYLRLLADAPTTQTSLVLCGAGAERTLARAPALASRVLTWQQVPRLETAQVPGVLHLFHPLWDTATDADLLHTDETRAQGNFRTWAKITSHAYAALDRHPEHTVDAALLAQACARLGPRP
;
A
#
# COMPACT_ATOMS: atom_id res chain seq x y z
N MET A 1 -1.06 -7.38 40.32
CA MET A 1 -2.25 -6.64 39.83
C MET A 1 -2.37 -6.90 38.35
N SER A 2 -3.38 -7.66 37.94
CA SER A 2 -3.53 -8.16 36.56
C SER A 2 -4.08 -7.06 35.65
N LEU A 3 -3.37 -6.70 34.59
CA LEU A 3 -3.84 -5.79 33.54
C LEU A 3 -5.00 -6.44 32.79
N SER A 4 -6.22 -5.95 33.01
CA SER A 4 -7.40 -6.37 32.27
C SER A 4 -7.24 -6.05 30.78
N SER A 5 -7.45 -7.04 29.92
CA SER A 5 -7.43 -6.85 28.46
C SER A 5 -8.51 -5.83 28.05
N PRO A 6 -8.25 -4.89 27.13
CA PRO A 6 -9.22 -3.88 26.68
C PRO A 6 -10.51 -4.48 26.09
N SER A 7 -10.51 -5.76 25.72
CA SER A 7 -11.69 -6.52 25.31
C SER A 7 -12.63 -6.85 26.49
N ARG A 8 -12.07 -7.12 27.67
CA ARG A 8 -12.79 -7.45 28.90
C ARG A 8 -13.44 -6.21 29.50
N ASP A 9 -12.73 -5.08 29.47
CA ASP A 9 -13.24 -3.78 29.95
C ASP A 9 -14.43 -3.29 29.11
N ARG A 10 -14.39 -3.49 27.78
CA ARG A 10 -15.53 -3.19 26.89
C ARG A 10 -16.73 -4.10 27.13
N ALA A 11 -16.51 -5.38 27.43
CA ALA A 11 -17.60 -6.31 27.74
C ALA A 11 -18.30 -5.96 29.06
N LEU A 12 -17.52 -5.57 30.08
CA LEU A 12 -18.02 -5.10 31.37
C LEU A 12 -18.79 -3.78 31.23
N ALA A 13 -18.26 -2.82 30.45
CA ALA A 13 -18.93 -1.55 30.17
C ALA A 13 -20.28 -1.75 29.46
N ARG A 14 -20.34 -2.62 28.45
CA ARG A 14 -21.60 -3.01 27.79
C ARG A 14 -22.60 -3.60 28.79
N GLN A 15 -22.14 -4.51 29.66
CA GLN A 15 -23.03 -5.19 30.61
C GLN A 15 -23.65 -4.22 31.63
N ALA A 16 -22.88 -3.24 32.11
CA ALA A 16 -23.37 -2.22 33.03
C ALA A 16 -24.41 -1.31 32.36
N ILE A 17 -24.13 -0.88 31.13
CA ILE A 17 -25.00 0.03 30.37
C ILE A 17 -26.31 -0.64 29.96
N VAL A 18 -26.27 -1.88 29.47
CA VAL A 18 -27.48 -2.62 29.09
C VAL A 18 -28.38 -2.86 30.31
N ARG A 19 -27.81 -3.20 31.48
CA ARG A 19 -28.57 -3.30 32.74
C ARG A 19 -29.28 -2.00 33.10
N ARG A 20 -28.55 -0.88 33.01
CA ARG A 20 -29.12 0.43 33.38
C ARG A 20 -30.21 0.87 32.42
N LEU A 21 -30.03 0.65 31.12
CA LEU A 21 -31.03 1.00 30.11
C LEU A 21 -32.28 0.12 30.17
N LEU A 22 -32.16 -1.17 30.51
CA LEU A 22 -33.32 -2.05 30.75
C LEU A 22 -34.13 -1.62 31.98
N SER A 23 -33.46 -1.24 33.07
CA SER A 23 -34.15 -0.70 34.25
C SER A 23 -34.90 0.62 33.98
N LEU A 24 -34.36 1.47 33.10
CA LEU A 24 -35.04 2.69 32.65
C LEU A 24 -36.22 2.39 31.71
N ASP A 25 -36.14 1.31 30.94
CA ASP A 25 -37.20 0.84 30.06
C ASP A 25 -38.37 0.23 30.86
N GLU A 26 -38.07 -0.60 31.87
CA GLU A 26 -39.05 -1.19 32.80
C GLU A 26 -39.83 -0.12 33.58
N THR A 27 -39.18 1.00 33.89
CA THR A 27 -39.81 2.14 34.59
C THR A 27 -40.49 3.13 33.62
N GLY A 28 -40.45 2.89 32.31
CA GLY A 28 -41.07 3.74 31.29
C GLY A 28 -40.38 5.10 31.08
N THR A 29 -39.17 5.28 31.61
CA THR A 29 -38.41 6.55 31.57
C THR A 29 -37.31 6.57 30.50
N LEU A 30 -37.19 5.50 29.69
CA LEU A 30 -36.19 5.40 28.64
C LEU A 30 -36.46 6.40 27.51
N GLN A 31 -35.64 7.45 27.44
CA GLN A 31 -35.65 8.43 26.36
C GLN A 31 -34.47 8.23 25.41
N THR A 32 -34.60 8.75 24.18
CA THR A 32 -33.54 8.72 23.14
C THR A 32 -32.22 9.32 23.64
N VAL A 33 -32.27 10.29 24.56
CA VAL A 33 -31.08 10.90 25.17
C VAL A 33 -30.26 9.90 25.99
N HIS A 34 -30.90 8.96 26.70
CA HIS A 34 -30.22 7.93 27.49
C HIS A 34 -29.41 6.98 26.59
N VAL A 35 -29.96 6.63 25.43
CA VAL A 35 -29.30 5.76 24.44
C VAL A 35 -28.15 6.49 23.74
N ARG A 36 -28.27 7.81 23.51
CA ARG A 36 -27.20 8.63 22.93
C ARG A 36 -26.01 8.76 23.88
N ILE A 37 -26.25 9.06 25.15
CA ILE A 37 -25.19 9.13 26.19
C ILE A 37 -24.48 7.77 26.34
N ALA A 38 -25.23 6.67 26.30
CA ALA A 38 -24.66 5.32 26.34
C ALA A 38 -23.78 5.00 25.12
N ALA A 39 -24.17 5.47 23.94
CA ALA A 39 -23.42 5.32 22.70
C ALA A 39 -22.09 6.10 22.73
N GLU A 40 -22.14 7.36 23.18
CA GLU A 40 -20.96 8.22 23.36
C GLU A 40 -19.97 7.64 24.39
N THR A 41 -20.48 7.19 25.54
CA THR A 41 -19.65 6.60 26.61
C THR A 41 -18.93 5.31 26.21
N THR A 42 -19.48 4.55 25.25
CA THR A 42 -18.91 3.28 24.79
C THR A 42 -18.20 3.37 23.44
N GLY A 43 -18.21 4.53 22.79
CA GLY A 43 -17.64 4.73 21.46
C GLY A 43 -18.30 3.88 20.38
N VAL A 44 -19.59 3.55 20.52
CA VAL A 44 -20.36 2.79 19.52
C VAL A 44 -21.52 3.61 18.97
N HIS A 45 -22.02 3.27 17.80
CA HIS A 45 -23.16 3.97 17.20
C HIS A 45 -24.47 3.70 17.99
N VAL A 46 -25.38 4.69 18.04
CA VAL A 46 -26.71 4.59 18.71
C VAL A 46 -27.49 3.34 18.31
N ARG A 47 -27.46 2.98 17.02
CA ARG A 47 -28.06 1.75 16.48
C ARG A 47 -27.53 0.47 17.13
N THR A 48 -26.25 0.45 17.52
CA THR A 48 -25.62 -0.70 18.19
C THR A 48 -26.15 -0.87 19.61
N VAL A 49 -26.41 0.23 20.32
CA VAL A 49 -27.00 0.21 21.67
C VAL A 49 -28.45 -0.28 21.62
N TRP A 50 -29.24 0.18 20.65
CA TRP A 50 -30.59 -0.36 20.41
C TRP A 50 -30.58 -1.86 20.11
N ARG A 51 -29.62 -2.33 19.31
CA ARG A 51 -29.46 -3.75 19.05
C ARG A 51 -29.08 -4.55 20.30
N TRP A 52 -28.28 -3.98 21.21
CA TRP A 52 -27.99 -4.61 22.50
C TRP A 52 -29.23 -4.72 23.38
N LEU A 53 -30.05 -3.68 23.43
CA LEU A 53 -31.31 -3.68 24.17
C LEU A 53 -32.30 -4.70 23.62
N ALA A 54 -32.49 -4.73 22.29
CA ALA A 54 -33.35 -5.72 21.64
C ALA A 54 -32.90 -7.15 21.95
N ALA A 55 -31.60 -7.43 21.80
CA ALA A 55 -31.04 -8.74 22.11
C ALA A 55 -31.16 -9.10 23.59
N ALA A 56 -31.05 -8.14 24.51
CA ALA A 56 -31.18 -8.39 25.94
C ALA A 56 -32.64 -8.60 26.37
N LYS A 57 -33.60 -7.88 25.76
CA LYS A 57 -35.05 -8.11 25.94
C LYS A 57 -35.47 -9.48 25.43
N GLU A 58 -34.92 -9.91 24.30
CA GLU A 58 -35.25 -11.19 23.67
C GLU A 58 -34.61 -12.39 24.37
N SER A 59 -33.38 -12.25 24.88
CA SER A 59 -32.62 -13.36 25.48
C SER A 59 -32.61 -13.40 27.00
N GLY A 60 -33.05 -12.33 27.68
CA GLY A 60 -32.98 -12.18 29.14
C GLY A 60 -31.54 -12.11 29.69
N ARG A 61 -30.52 -12.04 28.82
CA ARG A 61 -29.10 -12.04 29.20
C ARG A 61 -28.45 -10.72 28.84
N VAL A 62 -27.74 -10.16 29.81
CA VAL A 62 -27.00 -8.90 29.68
C VAL A 62 -25.60 -9.13 29.10
N GLU A 63 -25.09 -10.36 29.22
CA GLU A 63 -23.78 -10.75 28.72
C GLU A 63 -23.81 -11.02 27.20
N PRO A 64 -22.71 -10.69 26.48
CA PRO A 64 -22.55 -11.15 25.12
C PRO A 64 -22.61 -12.68 25.08
N VAL A 65 -23.58 -13.24 24.37
CA VAL A 65 -23.60 -14.68 24.04
C VAL A 65 -22.25 -15.01 23.38
N PRO A 66 -21.42 -15.90 23.97
CA PRO A 66 -20.20 -16.34 23.32
C PRO A 66 -20.61 -17.05 22.02
N ARG A 67 -20.11 -16.53 20.89
CA ARG A 67 -20.36 -17.15 19.59
C ARG A 67 -19.78 -18.57 19.60
N ARG A 68 -20.63 -19.59 19.70
CA ARG A 68 -20.24 -20.98 19.41
C ARG A 68 -19.79 -21.07 17.95
N GLY A 69 -18.63 -21.69 17.72
CA GLY A 69 -18.21 -22.14 16.40
C GLY A 69 -17.40 -21.16 15.56
N VAL A 70 -16.47 -20.41 16.15
CA VAL A 70 -15.43 -19.73 15.37
C VAL A 70 -14.68 -20.76 14.52
N PHE A 71 -14.80 -20.65 13.20
CA PHE A 71 -14.01 -21.46 12.27
C PHE A 71 -12.51 -21.17 12.48
N ALA A 72 -11.74 -22.22 12.69
CA ALA A 72 -10.29 -22.20 12.83
C ALA A 72 -9.69 -23.09 11.73
N LEU A 73 -8.57 -22.67 11.14
CA LEU A 73 -7.83 -23.52 10.22
C LEU A 73 -7.07 -24.58 11.02
N ASP A 74 -7.27 -25.85 10.67
CA ASP A 74 -6.43 -26.96 11.12
C ASP A 74 -4.99 -26.84 10.55
N ASP A 75 -4.09 -27.74 10.95
CA ASP A 75 -2.71 -27.78 10.45
C ASP A 75 -2.63 -28.13 8.96
N VAL A 76 -3.53 -28.98 8.46
CA VAL A 76 -3.55 -29.41 7.05
C VAL A 76 -3.86 -28.23 6.13
N LEU A 77 -4.92 -27.47 6.41
CA LEU A 77 -5.29 -26.29 5.63
C LEU A 77 -4.29 -25.15 5.81
N TRP A 78 -3.59 -25.08 6.94
CA TRP A 78 -2.53 -24.09 7.17
C TRP A 78 -1.29 -24.38 6.32
N THR A 79 -0.85 -25.63 6.26
CA THR A 79 0.24 -26.05 5.38
C THR A 79 -0.13 -25.83 3.92
N ARG A 80 -1.36 -26.19 3.52
CA ARG A 80 -1.85 -25.96 2.15
C ARG A 80 -1.94 -24.47 1.79
N LEU A 81 -2.29 -23.61 2.75
CA LEU A 81 -2.24 -22.16 2.57
C LEU A 81 -0.80 -21.67 2.32
N GLY A 82 0.18 -22.27 3.00
CA GLY A 82 1.60 -22.02 2.79
C GLY A 82 2.05 -22.39 1.38
N GLU A 83 1.69 -23.59 0.91
CA GLU A 83 1.96 -24.07 -0.46
C GLU A 83 1.34 -23.17 -1.53
N LEU A 84 0.18 -22.58 -1.24
CA LEU A 84 -0.53 -21.67 -2.14
C LEU A 84 -0.07 -20.21 -2.02
N GLY A 85 1.08 -19.93 -1.40
CA GLY A 85 1.61 -18.57 -1.35
C GLY A 85 0.86 -17.64 -0.41
N GLY A 86 0.05 -18.16 0.52
CA GLY A 86 -0.87 -17.36 1.34
C GLY A 86 -2.12 -16.87 0.60
N ASN A 87 -2.39 -17.39 -0.61
CA ASN A 87 -3.57 -17.00 -1.38
C ASN A 87 -4.85 -17.69 -0.86
N VAL A 88 -5.57 -16.98 0.00
CA VAL A 88 -6.83 -17.43 0.61
C VAL A 88 -7.91 -17.77 -0.43
N LYS A 89 -7.94 -17.10 -1.59
CA LYS A 89 -8.88 -17.43 -2.68
C LYS A 89 -8.53 -18.73 -3.38
N ALA A 90 -7.23 -19.00 -3.57
CA ALA A 90 -6.77 -20.26 -4.12
C ALA A 90 -7.06 -21.42 -3.16
N LEU A 91 -6.87 -21.20 -1.85
CA LEU A 91 -7.26 -22.16 -0.82
C LEU A 91 -8.76 -22.43 -0.86
N TYR A 92 -9.59 -21.39 -0.95
CA TYR A 92 -11.05 -21.54 -1.05
C TYR A 92 -11.49 -22.34 -2.28
N ARG A 93 -10.85 -22.11 -3.44
CA ARG A 93 -11.10 -22.89 -4.66
C ARG A 93 -10.69 -24.35 -4.48
N TRP A 94 -9.50 -24.60 -3.94
CA TRP A 94 -9.00 -25.95 -3.66
C TRP A 94 -9.91 -26.71 -2.68
N MET A 95 -10.39 -26.04 -1.62
CA MET A 95 -11.38 -26.60 -0.68
C MET A 95 -12.70 -26.95 -1.37
N GLY A 96 -13.08 -26.23 -2.42
CA GLY A 96 -14.25 -26.55 -3.24
C GLY A 96 -14.03 -27.76 -4.15
N GLU A 97 -12.82 -27.91 -4.70
CA GLU A 97 -12.43 -29.05 -5.55
C GLU A 97 -12.26 -30.35 -4.74
N HIS A 98 -11.90 -30.25 -3.45
CA HIS A 98 -11.71 -31.37 -2.51
C HIS A 98 -12.75 -31.32 -1.38
N ALA A 99 -13.98 -30.92 -1.70
CA ALA A 99 -15.00 -30.64 -0.69
C ALA A 99 -15.29 -31.85 0.21
N ASP A 100 -15.39 -33.05 -0.34
CA ASP A 100 -15.75 -34.25 0.42
C ASP A 100 -14.70 -34.60 1.50
N ASP A 101 -13.40 -34.52 1.16
CA ASP A 101 -12.29 -34.78 2.08
C ASP A 101 -12.13 -33.68 3.13
N VAL A 102 -12.28 -32.42 2.72
CA VAL A 102 -12.16 -31.25 3.61
C VAL A 102 -13.34 -31.18 4.59
N LEU A 103 -14.56 -31.52 4.16
CA LEU A 103 -15.73 -31.55 5.02
C LEU A 103 -15.67 -32.70 6.03
N ALA A 104 -15.15 -33.87 5.62
CA ALA A 104 -14.88 -34.98 6.53
C ALA A 104 -13.82 -34.63 7.58
N GLY A 105 -12.73 -33.95 7.20
CA GLY A 105 -11.68 -33.49 8.11
C GLY A 105 -12.11 -32.39 9.07
N LEU A 106 -13.02 -31.50 8.64
CA LEU A 106 -13.55 -30.41 9.47
C LEU A 106 -14.75 -30.81 10.33
N GLY A 107 -15.33 -31.99 10.12
CA GLY A 107 -16.54 -32.47 10.79
C GLY A 107 -17.74 -31.54 10.57
N ARG A 108 -17.91 -31.02 9.35
CA ARG A 108 -18.95 -30.03 9.00
C ARG A 108 -19.68 -30.41 7.72
N ASP A 109 -20.95 -30.01 7.64
CA ASP A 109 -21.79 -30.27 6.47
C ASP A 109 -21.62 -29.25 5.34
N ARG A 110 -20.92 -28.12 5.59
CA ARG A 110 -20.73 -27.04 4.61
C ARG A 110 -19.38 -26.33 4.75
N LEU A 111 -18.82 -25.94 3.60
CA LEU A 111 -17.58 -25.16 3.53
C LEU A 111 -17.80 -23.74 4.10
N PRO A 112 -16.79 -23.18 4.79
CA PRO A 112 -16.87 -21.80 5.29
C PRO A 112 -16.91 -20.81 4.14
N SER A 113 -17.57 -19.66 4.33
CA SER A 113 -17.49 -18.58 3.34
C SER A 113 -16.06 -18.05 3.20
N LEU A 114 -15.73 -17.49 2.03
CA LEU A 114 -14.42 -16.86 1.79
C LEU A 114 -14.07 -15.81 2.87
N THR A 115 -15.04 -15.03 3.32
CA THR A 115 -14.87 -14.05 4.41
C THR A 115 -14.51 -14.73 5.74
N THR A 116 -15.16 -15.86 6.05
CA THR A 116 -14.87 -16.66 7.25
C THR A 116 -13.47 -17.27 7.20
N LEU A 117 -13.01 -17.67 6.01
CA LEU A 117 -11.65 -18.17 5.77
C LEU A 117 -10.62 -17.05 6.01
N HIS A 118 -10.83 -15.86 5.45
CA HIS A 118 -9.98 -14.69 5.70
C HIS A 118 -9.89 -14.34 7.19
N ASP A 119 -11.03 -14.30 7.89
CA ASP A 119 -11.07 -14.00 9.33
C ASP A 119 -10.35 -15.05 10.18
N ALA A 120 -10.40 -16.32 9.77
CA ALA A 120 -9.68 -17.40 10.44
C ALA A 120 -8.16 -17.30 10.22
N VAL A 121 -7.72 -16.98 9.00
CA VAL A 121 -6.29 -16.73 8.70
C VAL A 121 -5.76 -15.55 9.51
N HIS A 122 -6.46 -14.42 9.51
CA HIS A 122 -6.05 -13.24 10.28
C HIS A 122 -5.98 -13.50 11.79
N ARG A 123 -6.88 -14.34 12.33
CA ARG A 123 -6.83 -14.71 13.75
C ARG A 123 -5.66 -15.62 14.08
N ALA A 124 -5.38 -16.61 13.23
CA ALA A 124 -4.23 -17.49 13.42
C ALA A 124 -2.90 -16.72 13.33
N GLN A 125 -2.78 -15.75 12.42
CA GLN A 125 -1.61 -14.86 12.35
C GLN A 125 -1.48 -13.98 13.60
N ARG A 126 -2.58 -13.41 14.09
CA ARG A 126 -2.58 -12.64 15.35
C ARG A 126 -2.24 -13.48 16.59
N ALA A 127 -2.54 -14.77 16.54
CA ALA A 127 -2.16 -15.73 17.58
C ALA A 127 -0.68 -16.18 17.46
N GLY A 128 0.09 -15.62 16.52
CA GLY A 128 1.52 -15.89 16.36
C GLY A 128 1.84 -17.08 15.46
N ARG A 129 0.86 -17.66 14.76
CA ARG A 129 1.10 -18.77 13.82
C ARG A 129 1.75 -18.20 12.56
N VAL A 130 2.98 -18.65 12.28
CA VAL A 130 3.75 -18.25 11.11
C VAL A 130 3.29 -19.06 9.90
N LEU A 131 3.15 -18.40 8.75
CA LEU A 131 2.85 -19.05 7.48
C LEU A 131 4.17 -19.31 6.75
N GLU A 132 4.62 -20.55 6.70
CA GLU A 132 5.74 -20.96 5.86
C GLU A 132 5.24 -21.03 4.42
N VAL A 133 5.51 -19.99 3.65
CA VAL A 133 5.10 -19.92 2.25
C VAL A 133 6.07 -20.74 1.41
N SER A 134 5.65 -21.90 0.92
CA SER A 134 6.36 -22.57 -0.16
C SER A 134 6.14 -21.74 -1.42
N ARG A 135 7.24 -21.22 -1.99
CA ARG A 135 7.19 -20.51 -3.28
C ARG A 135 6.54 -21.45 -4.31
N PRO A 136 5.47 -21.05 -5.01
CA PRO A 136 5.01 -21.84 -6.14
C PRO A 136 6.14 -21.87 -7.17
N SER A 137 6.56 -23.07 -7.56
CA SER A 137 7.35 -23.28 -8.76
C SER A 137 6.49 -22.83 -9.94
N TYR A 138 6.69 -21.60 -10.39
CA TYR A 138 6.31 -21.26 -11.75
C TYR A 138 7.14 -22.18 -12.63
N ALA A 139 6.47 -23.17 -13.22
CA ALA A 139 7.03 -23.90 -14.35
C ALA A 139 7.56 -22.85 -15.32
N ARG A 140 8.87 -22.88 -15.58
CA ARG A 140 9.49 -22.08 -16.63
C ARG A 140 8.66 -22.29 -17.89
N LEU A 141 7.90 -21.28 -18.27
CA LEU A 141 7.29 -21.26 -19.59
C LEU A 141 8.45 -21.24 -20.57
N ASP A 142 8.50 -22.28 -21.42
CA ASP A 142 9.42 -22.35 -22.53
C ASP A 142 9.17 -21.12 -23.42
N PRO A 143 10.13 -20.17 -23.52
CA PRO A 143 9.98 -18.95 -24.31
C PRO A 143 9.59 -19.26 -25.77
N GLN A 144 10.05 -20.39 -26.30
CA GLN A 144 9.75 -20.81 -27.67
C GLN A 144 8.29 -21.22 -27.85
N GLY A 145 7.65 -21.77 -26.82
CA GLY A 145 6.22 -22.13 -26.86
C GLY A 145 5.31 -20.90 -26.85
N TYR A 146 5.73 -19.83 -26.19
CA TYR A 146 4.98 -18.57 -26.11
C TYR A 146 5.04 -17.79 -27.43
N ASP A 147 6.23 -17.70 -28.02
CA ASP A 147 6.43 -17.05 -29.32
C ASP A 147 5.75 -17.82 -30.46
N ARG A 148 5.75 -19.15 -30.37
CA ARG A 148 5.03 -20.02 -31.32
C ARG A 148 3.52 -19.89 -31.20
N ALA A 149 2.98 -19.82 -29.98
CA ALA A 149 1.56 -19.59 -29.77
C ALA A 149 1.12 -18.21 -30.28
N LEU A 150 1.97 -17.18 -30.14
CA LEU A 150 1.74 -15.84 -30.69
C LEU A 150 1.77 -15.82 -32.23
N ALA A 151 2.64 -16.61 -32.86
CA ALA A 151 2.69 -16.78 -34.31
C ALA A 151 1.49 -17.58 -34.85
N GLU A 152 1.06 -18.63 -34.13
CA GLU A 152 -0.09 -19.48 -34.50
C GLU A 152 -1.45 -18.76 -34.31
N LEU A 153 -1.52 -17.75 -33.45
CA LEU A 153 -2.72 -16.94 -33.21
C LEU A 153 -2.97 -15.85 -34.28
N ALA A 154 -2.04 -15.64 -35.22
CA ALA A 154 -2.19 -14.77 -36.40
C ALA A 154 -2.82 -13.38 -36.09
N LEU A 155 -2.34 -12.72 -35.03
CA LEU A 155 -2.79 -11.38 -34.66
C LEU A 155 -2.18 -10.32 -35.61
N PRO A 156 -2.89 -9.21 -35.91
CA PRO A 156 -2.47 -8.28 -36.95
C PRO A 156 -1.13 -7.61 -36.60
N GLY A 157 -0.14 -7.75 -37.49
CA GLY A 157 1.20 -7.15 -37.36
C GLY A 157 2.36 -8.11 -37.08
N THR A 158 2.10 -9.40 -36.81
CA THR A 158 3.17 -10.40 -36.63
C THR A 158 3.50 -11.18 -37.89
N ILE A 159 2.78 -10.95 -38.99
CA ILE A 159 2.97 -11.54 -40.31
C ILE A 159 2.68 -10.46 -41.37
N ASP A 160 3.51 -10.38 -42.40
CA ASP A 160 3.30 -9.47 -43.54
C ASP A 160 2.11 -9.92 -44.42
N GLU A 161 1.74 -9.14 -45.45
CA GLU A 161 0.63 -9.47 -46.36
C GLU A 161 0.80 -10.82 -47.11
N ALA A 162 1.96 -11.48 -46.99
CA ALA A 162 2.26 -12.81 -47.51
C ALA A 162 2.26 -13.93 -46.44
N GLY A 163 2.04 -13.61 -45.16
CA GLY A 163 1.92 -14.58 -44.07
C GLY A 163 3.24 -14.97 -43.39
N GLN A 164 4.29 -14.14 -43.46
CA GLN A 164 5.61 -14.43 -42.86
C GLN A 164 6.02 -13.38 -41.81
N ALA A 165 6.71 -13.84 -40.75
CA ALA A 165 6.93 -13.05 -39.54
C ALA A 165 7.88 -11.84 -39.74
N ALA A 166 7.42 -10.64 -39.40
CA ALA A 166 8.12 -9.39 -39.67
C ALA A 166 9.15 -9.03 -38.59
N VAL A 167 10.32 -8.53 -39.01
CA VAL A 167 11.41 -8.00 -38.16
C VAL A 167 11.35 -6.47 -38.21
N GLU A 168 11.13 -5.80 -37.08
CA GLU A 168 11.05 -4.32 -37.02
C GLU A 168 12.36 -3.63 -36.57
N PRO A 169 12.66 -2.43 -37.10
CA PRO A 169 13.56 -1.45 -36.49
C PRO A 169 12.84 -0.19 -35.93
N ALA A 170 13.28 0.18 -34.72
CA ALA A 170 13.25 1.45 -33.96
C ALA A 170 12.34 2.66 -34.33
N LEU A 171 11.38 2.92 -33.42
CA LEU A 171 10.95 4.18 -32.73
C LEU A 171 10.61 5.48 -33.50
N GLN A 172 9.36 5.97 -33.36
CA GLN A 172 9.02 7.33 -32.84
C GLN A 172 7.50 7.54 -32.55
N ASP A 173 7.25 8.13 -31.36
CA ASP A 173 6.08 8.74 -30.68
C ASP A 173 4.63 8.79 -31.28
N ASP A 174 3.68 8.22 -30.48
CA ASP A 174 2.32 8.64 -29.99
C ASP A 174 1.39 9.56 -30.84
N PRO A 175 0.04 9.61 -30.62
CA PRO A 175 -0.80 8.96 -29.58
C PRO A 175 -2.16 8.39 -30.07
N ASP A 176 -2.73 7.41 -29.35
CA ASP A 176 -4.13 7.38 -28.84
C ASP A 176 -4.68 5.98 -28.52
N SER A 177 -5.38 5.93 -27.38
CA SER A 177 -6.45 4.99 -27.00
C SER A 177 -6.10 3.54 -26.59
N SER A 178 -6.05 3.40 -25.26
CA SER A 178 -6.82 2.45 -24.42
C SER A 178 -6.62 0.94 -24.53
N ASP A 179 -6.37 0.40 -23.32
CA ASP A 179 -6.70 -0.93 -22.83
C ASP A 179 -5.86 -2.12 -23.31
N ALA A 180 -4.70 -2.26 -22.68
CA ALA A 180 -4.05 -3.55 -22.47
C ALA A 180 -3.63 -3.70 -21.00
N ALA A 181 -4.24 -4.66 -20.30
CA ALA A 181 -3.79 -5.17 -19.02
C ALA A 181 -2.49 -5.99 -19.20
N GLY A 182 -1.42 -5.29 -19.58
CA GLY A 182 -0.06 -5.78 -19.51
C GLY A 182 0.52 -5.42 -18.15
N THR A 183 1.24 -6.35 -17.54
CA THR A 183 2.04 -6.12 -16.33
C THR A 183 3.16 -5.13 -16.70
N SER A 184 2.83 -3.85 -16.68
CA SER A 184 3.74 -2.75 -16.98
C SER A 184 4.91 -2.74 -15.98
N PRO A 185 6.14 -2.39 -16.39
CA PRO A 185 7.26 -2.13 -15.48
C PRO A 185 7.04 -0.90 -14.57
N PHE A 186 5.85 -0.31 -14.62
CA PHE A 186 5.37 0.79 -13.79
C PHE A 186 4.25 0.32 -12.86
N THR A 187 4.56 0.21 -11.57
CA THR A 187 3.53 0.22 -10.52
C THR A 187 3.31 1.66 -10.08
N ASP A 188 2.19 2.29 -10.48
CA ASP A 188 1.74 3.62 -10.03
C ASP A 188 2.84 4.69 -9.95
N GLY A 189 3.60 4.89 -11.04
CA GLY A 189 4.62 5.95 -11.11
C GLY A 189 6.00 5.58 -10.55
N VAL A 190 6.20 4.35 -10.07
CA VAL A 190 7.52 3.82 -9.73
C VAL A 190 8.01 2.93 -10.86
N ARG A 191 9.08 3.37 -11.54
CA ARG A 191 9.76 2.56 -12.58
C ARG A 191 10.68 1.54 -11.93
N LEU A 192 10.37 0.26 -12.10
CA LEU A 192 11.29 -0.82 -11.78
C LEU A 192 12.14 -1.10 -13.03
N TYR A 193 13.46 -1.15 -12.87
CA TYR A 193 14.40 -1.24 -14.00
C TYR A 193 14.53 -2.66 -14.58
N VAL A 194 13.94 -3.67 -13.93
CA VAL A 194 14.14 -5.08 -14.26
C VAL A 194 12.83 -5.86 -14.15
N PRO A 195 12.48 -6.70 -15.15
CA PRO A 195 11.37 -7.65 -15.03
C PRO A 195 11.54 -8.59 -13.84
N GLY A 196 10.48 -8.81 -13.06
CA GLY A 196 10.54 -9.67 -11.87
C GLY A 196 11.10 -8.99 -10.61
N ALA A 197 11.39 -7.69 -10.64
CA ALA A 197 11.65 -6.92 -9.43
C ALA A 197 10.34 -6.68 -8.64
N HIS A 198 10.42 -6.77 -7.32
CA HIS A 198 9.30 -6.65 -6.41
C HIS A 198 9.45 -5.45 -5.47
N VAL A 199 8.34 -4.85 -5.07
CA VAL A 199 8.37 -3.84 -3.99
C VAL A 199 8.47 -4.57 -2.64
N VAL A 200 9.50 -4.25 -1.87
CA VAL A 200 9.80 -4.93 -0.60
C VAL A 200 9.22 -4.15 0.59
N SER A 201 8.52 -4.86 1.47
CA SER A 201 8.06 -4.31 2.74
C SER A 201 9.22 -4.24 3.73
N THR A 202 9.65 -3.03 4.07
CA THR A 202 10.73 -2.78 5.03
C THR A 202 10.21 -2.18 6.33
N LYS A 203 11.02 -2.15 7.39
CA LYS A 203 10.64 -1.48 8.66
C LYS A 203 10.33 0.01 8.43
N GLN A 204 11.06 0.64 7.51
CA GLN A 204 10.89 2.03 7.09
C GLN A 204 9.51 2.25 6.46
N LEU A 205 8.99 1.30 5.67
CA LEU A 205 7.62 1.35 5.15
C LEU A 205 6.58 1.34 6.27
N GLY A 206 6.81 0.55 7.33
CA GLY A 206 5.95 0.53 8.51
C GLY A 206 5.83 1.90 9.17
N ALA A 207 6.97 2.56 9.41
CA ALA A 207 7.02 3.90 10.00
C ALA A 207 6.33 4.95 9.12
N VAL A 208 6.53 4.92 7.79
CA VAL A 208 5.84 5.79 6.84
C VAL A 208 4.33 5.55 6.84
N THR A 209 3.91 4.28 6.91
CA THR A 209 2.49 3.91 6.98
C THR A 209 1.84 4.43 8.25
N GLU A 210 2.50 4.28 9.40
CA GLU A 210 2.01 4.81 10.68
C GLU A 210 1.91 6.35 10.66
N ALA A 211 2.94 7.04 10.18
CA ALA A 211 2.96 8.49 10.05
C ALA A 211 1.83 9.03 9.17
N ILE A 212 1.62 8.41 8.00
CA ILE A 212 0.54 8.77 7.08
C ILE A 212 -0.83 8.47 7.71
N ALA A 213 -1.03 7.29 8.30
CA ALA A 213 -2.29 6.93 8.93
C ALA A 213 -2.65 7.87 10.10
N HIS A 214 -1.68 8.21 10.95
CA HIS A 214 -1.86 9.18 12.03
C HIS A 214 -2.26 10.56 11.50
N THR A 215 -1.57 11.03 10.46
CA THR A 215 -1.82 12.33 9.86
C THR A 215 -3.19 12.41 9.19
N ILE A 216 -3.62 11.34 8.53
CA ILE A 216 -4.95 11.25 7.92
C ILE A 216 -6.05 11.27 8.98
N ALA A 217 -5.86 10.53 10.07
CA ALA A 217 -6.81 10.55 11.19
C ALA A 217 -6.94 11.95 11.81
N ALA A 218 -5.84 12.69 11.88
CA ALA A 218 -5.78 14.06 12.39
C ALA A 218 -6.13 15.15 11.35
N ARG A 219 -6.37 14.78 10.08
CA ARG A 219 -6.58 15.72 8.96
C ARG A 219 -5.44 16.73 8.81
N GLY A 220 -4.21 16.29 9.08
CA GLY A 220 -3.02 17.14 9.10
C GLY A 220 -2.18 17.09 7.83
N VAL A 221 -0.99 17.67 7.94
CA VAL A 221 0.07 17.64 6.92
C VAL A 221 1.22 16.73 7.40
N VAL A 222 1.68 15.81 6.55
CA VAL A 222 2.87 14.98 6.78
C VAL A 222 3.94 15.32 5.76
N CYS A 223 5.19 15.40 6.22
CA CYS A 223 6.35 15.52 5.37
C CYS A 223 7.20 14.24 5.45
N VAL A 224 7.35 13.55 4.32
CA VAL A 224 8.21 12.38 4.15
C VAL A 224 9.48 12.77 3.42
N TYR A 225 10.62 12.73 4.11
CA TYR A 225 11.89 13.27 3.61
C TYR A 225 13.06 12.29 3.75
N GLY A 226 14.18 12.62 3.11
CA GLY A 226 15.38 11.77 3.04
C GLY A 226 16.16 11.95 1.73
N ASP A 227 17.35 11.38 1.62
CA ASP A 227 18.20 11.49 0.43
C ASP A 227 17.57 10.82 -0.80
N PRO A 228 17.95 11.24 -2.02
CA PRO A 228 17.53 10.58 -3.25
C PRO A 228 17.84 9.07 -3.24
N GLY A 229 16.89 8.25 -3.71
CA GLY A 229 17.10 6.82 -3.90
C GLY A 229 16.81 5.91 -2.69
N GLN A 230 16.37 6.46 -1.56
CA GLN A 230 15.98 5.70 -0.36
C GLN A 230 14.54 5.11 -0.41
N GLY A 231 13.86 5.16 -1.56
CA GLY A 231 12.53 4.56 -1.71
C GLY A 231 11.35 5.35 -1.15
N LYS A 232 11.49 6.66 -0.89
CA LYS A 232 10.43 7.52 -0.32
C LYS A 232 9.11 7.49 -1.09
N THR A 233 9.15 7.75 -2.40
CA THR A 233 7.98 7.69 -3.29
C THR A 233 7.32 6.33 -3.21
N VAL A 234 8.11 5.25 -3.26
CA VAL A 234 7.61 3.87 -3.15
C VAL A 234 6.92 3.65 -1.80
N ALA A 235 7.54 4.11 -0.71
CA ALA A 235 7.02 3.97 0.63
C ALA A 235 5.68 4.70 0.82
N VAL A 236 5.57 5.92 0.30
CA VAL A 236 4.33 6.71 0.32
C VAL A 236 3.24 5.99 -0.48
N HIS A 237 3.53 5.58 -1.72
CA HIS A 237 2.54 4.90 -2.55
C HIS A 237 2.06 3.57 -1.95
N GLN A 238 2.96 2.78 -1.35
CA GLN A 238 2.58 1.55 -0.66
C GLN A 238 1.76 1.82 0.61
N ALA A 239 2.17 2.80 1.42
CA ALA A 239 1.40 3.20 2.61
C ALA A 239 -0.03 3.63 2.26
N LEU A 240 -0.21 4.38 1.17
CA LEU A 240 -1.52 4.82 0.70
C LEU A 240 -2.40 3.66 0.23
N ARG A 241 -1.82 2.61 -0.36
CA ARG A 241 -2.56 1.38 -0.74
C ARG A 241 -3.07 0.59 0.47
N LEU A 242 -2.42 0.73 1.62
CA LEU A 242 -2.84 0.10 2.88
C LEU A 242 -3.99 0.86 3.57
N LEU A 243 -4.33 2.07 3.09
CA LEU A 243 -5.44 2.83 3.64
C LEU A 243 -6.78 2.13 3.39
N PRO A 244 -7.80 2.38 4.25
CA PRO A 244 -9.15 1.91 3.99
C PRO A 244 -9.63 2.41 2.62
N ARG A 245 -10.18 1.50 1.80
CA ARG A 245 -10.65 1.75 0.40
C ARG A 245 -11.65 2.90 0.20
N ARG A 246 -12.04 3.61 1.27
CA ARG A 246 -13.03 4.69 1.26
C ARG A 246 -12.40 6.09 1.22
N ILE A 247 -11.08 6.21 1.38
CA ILE A 247 -10.41 7.52 1.37
C ILE A 247 -9.88 7.76 -0.05
N PRO A 248 -10.39 8.77 -0.78
CA PRO A 248 -9.86 9.12 -2.10
C PRO A 248 -8.43 9.65 -1.96
N VAL A 249 -7.55 9.20 -2.86
CA VAL A 249 -6.16 9.62 -2.94
C VAL A 249 -5.95 10.34 -4.25
N HIS A 250 -5.50 11.59 -4.18
CA HIS A 250 -5.24 12.48 -5.29
C HIS A 250 -3.74 12.69 -5.42
N HIS A 251 -3.17 12.46 -6.61
CA HIS A 251 -1.74 12.67 -6.86
C HIS A 251 -1.55 13.91 -7.73
N ALA A 252 -0.92 14.94 -7.18
CA ALA A 252 -0.56 16.13 -7.94
C ALA A 252 0.83 15.98 -8.56
N ARG A 253 0.87 15.95 -9.89
CA ARG A 253 2.12 15.96 -10.67
C ARG A 253 2.57 17.41 -10.86
N VAL A 254 3.56 17.82 -10.06
CA VAL A 254 4.03 19.20 -10.06
C VAL A 254 5.29 19.34 -10.93
N ALA A 255 5.30 20.34 -11.80
CA ALA A 255 6.45 20.67 -12.64
C ALA A 255 7.65 21.17 -11.82
N VAL A 256 8.82 21.32 -12.45
CA VAL A 256 9.99 21.92 -11.80
C VAL A 256 9.76 23.42 -11.64
N LYS A 257 9.81 23.94 -10.40
CA LYS A 257 9.61 25.36 -10.07
C LYS A 257 8.33 25.92 -10.71
N PRO A 258 7.16 25.36 -10.36
CA PRO A 258 5.91 25.82 -10.94
C PRO A 258 5.66 27.27 -10.53
N ALA A 259 5.16 28.09 -11.46
CA ALA A 259 4.49 29.32 -11.07
C ALA A 259 3.13 28.97 -10.44
N LEU A 260 2.57 29.88 -9.64
CA LEU A 260 1.28 29.66 -8.96
C LEU A 260 0.14 29.16 -9.89
N PRO A 261 -0.06 29.68 -11.13
CA PRO A 261 -1.06 29.14 -12.04
C PRO A 261 -0.81 27.68 -12.46
N GLN A 262 0.47 27.29 -12.60
CA GLN A 262 0.85 25.91 -12.94
C GLN A 262 0.64 24.97 -11.76
N LEU A 263 0.95 25.41 -10.53
CA LEU A 263 0.63 24.65 -9.33
C LEU A 263 -0.88 24.45 -9.22
N ARG A 264 -1.67 25.52 -9.39
CA ARG A 264 -3.13 25.44 -9.39
C ARG A 264 -3.67 24.48 -10.44
N ALA A 265 -3.18 24.54 -11.67
CA ALA A 265 -3.57 23.61 -12.73
C ALA A 265 -3.26 22.15 -12.36
N ALA A 266 -2.09 21.90 -11.76
CA ALA A 266 -1.70 20.56 -11.30
C ALA A 266 -2.63 20.04 -10.18
N LEU A 267 -3.01 20.91 -9.24
CA LEU A 267 -3.97 20.59 -8.18
C LEU A 267 -5.36 20.31 -8.74
N LEU A 268 -5.89 21.19 -9.60
CA LEU A 268 -7.19 20.99 -10.26
C LEU A 268 -7.23 19.65 -10.99
N THR A 269 -6.17 19.33 -11.74
CA THR A 269 -6.04 18.04 -12.45
C THR A 269 -6.04 16.86 -11.47
N ALA A 270 -5.36 16.97 -10.32
CA ALA A 270 -5.32 15.91 -9.31
C ALA A 270 -6.70 15.59 -8.70
N PHE A 271 -7.56 16.61 -8.58
CA PHE A 271 -8.95 16.46 -8.11
C PHE A 271 -9.94 16.14 -9.24
N GLY A 272 -9.49 16.01 -10.49
CA GLY A 272 -10.37 15.78 -11.65
C GLY A 272 -11.23 17.00 -12.03
N LEU A 273 -10.81 18.21 -11.61
CA LEU A 273 -11.48 19.47 -11.91
C LEU A 273 -11.00 20.03 -13.26
N PRO A 274 -11.83 20.83 -13.97
CA PRO A 274 -11.49 21.33 -15.31
C PRO A 274 -10.39 22.39 -15.28
N ALA A 275 -9.13 21.94 -15.28
CA ALA A 275 -7.96 22.80 -15.18
C ALA A 275 -7.90 23.85 -16.30
N THR A 276 -8.14 23.46 -17.55
CA THR A 276 -8.08 24.38 -18.71
C THR A 276 -9.08 25.53 -18.64
N ALA A 277 -10.28 25.29 -18.10
CA ALA A 277 -11.32 26.30 -17.95
C ALA A 277 -11.10 27.23 -16.74
N LEU A 278 -10.44 26.73 -15.69
CA LEU A 278 -10.31 27.41 -14.41
C LEU A 278 -8.95 28.08 -14.19
N THR A 279 -7.89 27.66 -14.89
CA THR A 279 -6.51 28.17 -14.65
C THR A 279 -6.41 29.69 -14.76
N ASN A 280 -7.15 30.31 -15.69
CA ASN A 280 -7.14 31.76 -15.90
C ASN A 280 -8.17 32.52 -15.02
N ARG A 281 -8.98 31.80 -14.24
CA ARG A 281 -10.02 32.36 -13.37
C ARG A 281 -9.66 32.09 -11.90
N THR A 282 -8.70 32.84 -11.39
CA THR A 282 -8.12 32.68 -10.05
C THR A 282 -9.16 32.42 -8.95
N ASP A 283 -10.14 33.32 -8.78
CA ASP A 283 -11.13 33.20 -7.71
C ASP A 283 -12.04 31.97 -7.86
N ALA A 284 -12.40 31.61 -9.10
CA ALA A 284 -13.25 30.45 -9.36
C ALA A 284 -12.50 29.14 -9.10
N ALA A 285 -11.22 29.12 -9.48
CA ALA A 285 -10.37 27.96 -9.26
C ALA A 285 -9.99 27.77 -7.79
N ASP A 286 -9.68 28.86 -7.08
CA ASP A 286 -9.39 28.82 -5.65
C ASP A 286 -10.62 28.34 -4.88
N ARG A 287 -11.83 28.79 -5.24
CA ARG A 287 -13.07 28.30 -4.65
C ARG A 287 -13.30 26.81 -4.93
N ALA A 288 -13.09 26.36 -6.17
CA ALA A 288 -13.24 24.95 -6.53
C ALA A 288 -12.25 24.05 -5.77
N LEU A 289 -11.01 24.51 -5.58
CA LEU A 289 -10.02 23.81 -4.77
C LEU A 289 -10.38 23.81 -3.29
N LEU A 290 -10.81 24.94 -2.73
CA LEU A 290 -11.30 25.00 -1.36
C LEU A 290 -12.48 24.06 -1.14
N GLU A 291 -13.44 24.00 -2.07
CA GLU A 291 -14.57 23.06 -2.05
C GLU A 291 -14.09 21.60 -2.12
N ALA A 292 -13.15 21.28 -3.01
CA ALA A 292 -12.58 19.93 -3.11
C ALA A 292 -11.89 19.49 -1.81
N PHE A 293 -11.20 20.41 -1.13
CA PHE A 293 -10.53 20.15 0.14
C PHE A 293 -11.50 19.90 1.31
N GLN A 294 -12.79 20.25 1.19
CA GLN A 294 -13.82 19.96 2.20
C GLN A 294 -14.21 18.49 2.24
N ALA A 295 -13.97 17.75 1.16
CA ALA A 295 -14.17 16.31 1.13
C ALA A 295 -13.05 15.60 1.88
N PRO A 296 -13.35 14.52 2.63
CA PRO A 296 -12.30 13.71 3.26
C PRO A 296 -11.49 13.01 2.17
N GLY A 297 -10.18 13.19 2.20
CA GLY A 297 -9.28 12.68 1.16
C GLY A 297 -7.81 12.89 1.50
N VAL A 298 -6.94 12.46 0.60
CA VAL A 298 -5.49 12.65 0.71
C VAL A 298 -4.97 13.26 -0.58
N LEU A 299 -4.26 14.38 -0.49
CA LEU A 299 -3.51 14.94 -1.60
C LEU A 299 -2.03 14.65 -1.41
N VAL A 300 -1.43 13.99 -2.40
CA VAL A 300 -0.01 13.63 -2.44
C VAL A 300 0.71 14.54 -3.41
N ILE A 301 1.76 15.19 -2.92
CA ILE A 301 2.68 15.99 -3.73
C ILE A 301 4.07 15.39 -3.54
N ASP A 302 4.60 14.78 -4.60
CA ASP A 302 5.97 14.28 -4.61
C ASP A 302 6.93 15.34 -5.18
N ASP A 303 8.22 15.16 -4.91
CA ASP A 303 9.28 16.09 -5.24
C ASP A 303 9.02 17.54 -4.81
N VAL A 304 8.52 17.74 -3.58
CA VAL A 304 8.20 19.06 -3.00
C VAL A 304 9.38 20.03 -3.06
N GLN A 305 10.61 19.55 -3.10
CA GLN A 305 11.80 20.38 -3.30
C GLN A 305 11.81 21.17 -4.62
N ARG A 306 10.93 20.83 -5.57
CA ARG A 306 10.72 21.56 -6.82
C ARG A 306 9.88 22.81 -6.64
N ILE A 307 9.11 22.93 -5.55
CA ILE A 307 8.18 24.03 -5.31
C ILE A 307 8.90 25.14 -4.55
N ALA A 308 8.71 26.40 -4.95
CA ALA A 308 9.27 27.55 -4.26
C ALA A 308 8.41 27.96 -3.04
N ALA A 309 9.00 28.71 -2.12
CA ALA A 309 8.36 29.06 -0.85
C ALA A 309 7.01 29.81 -0.99
N PRO A 310 6.82 30.75 -1.95
CA PRO A 310 5.52 31.41 -2.14
C PRO A 310 4.40 30.44 -2.55
N GLU A 311 4.71 29.50 -3.44
CA GLU A 311 3.76 28.48 -3.89
C GLU A 311 3.44 27.45 -2.78
N LEU A 312 4.38 27.20 -1.87
CA LEU A 312 4.10 26.41 -0.67
C LEU A 312 3.16 27.14 0.30
N ASP A 313 3.21 28.48 0.37
CA ASP A 313 2.26 29.25 1.18
C ASP A 313 0.82 29.10 0.65
N TYR A 314 0.65 28.94 -0.67
CA TYR A 314 -0.66 28.65 -1.25
C TYR A 314 -1.22 27.30 -0.76
N LEU A 315 -0.39 26.26 -0.64
CA LEU A 315 -0.81 24.98 -0.04
C LEU A 315 -1.21 25.14 1.42
N ARG A 316 -0.51 26.01 2.17
CA ARG A 316 -0.91 26.36 3.53
C ARG A 316 -2.29 27.00 3.57
N LEU A 317 -2.61 27.93 2.65
CA LEU A 317 -3.93 28.56 2.61
C LEU A 317 -5.07 27.53 2.45
N LEU A 318 -4.86 26.51 1.61
CA LEU A 318 -5.83 25.43 1.43
C LEU A 318 -5.92 24.52 2.67
N ALA A 319 -4.78 24.25 3.33
CA ALA A 319 -4.74 23.43 4.54
C ALA A 319 -5.32 24.12 5.79
N ASP A 320 -5.11 25.44 5.93
CA ASP A 320 -5.56 26.24 7.08
C ASP A 320 -7.08 26.54 7.03
N ALA A 321 -7.76 26.29 5.90
CA ALA A 321 -9.18 26.57 5.80
C ALA A 321 -9.99 25.70 6.80
N PRO A 322 -10.92 26.29 7.57
CA PRO A 322 -11.58 25.61 8.69
C PRO A 322 -12.48 24.43 8.27
N THR A 323 -12.87 24.40 7.00
CA THR A 323 -13.70 23.34 6.42
C THR A 323 -12.88 22.22 5.79
N THR A 324 -11.55 22.33 5.76
CA THR A 324 -10.67 21.34 5.12
C THR A 324 -10.72 20.01 5.85
N GLN A 325 -10.97 18.95 5.08
CA GLN A 325 -10.93 17.56 5.52
C GLN A 325 -9.91 16.72 4.76
N THR A 326 -9.30 17.29 3.71
CA THR A 326 -8.22 16.64 2.97
C THR A 326 -6.89 16.77 3.70
N SER A 327 -6.20 15.63 3.89
CA SER A 327 -4.82 15.60 4.41
C SER A 327 -3.80 15.81 3.31
N LEU A 328 -2.68 16.45 3.66
CA LEU A 328 -1.57 16.68 2.74
C LEU A 328 -0.41 15.72 3.03
N VAL A 329 0.06 15.02 2.01
CA VAL A 329 1.26 14.19 2.04
C VAL A 329 2.31 14.83 1.13
N LEU A 330 3.31 15.45 1.76
CA LEU A 330 4.42 16.11 1.10
C LEU A 330 5.62 15.16 1.09
N CYS A 331 6.10 14.78 -0.09
CA CYS A 331 7.26 13.90 -0.23
C CYS A 331 8.34 14.56 -1.08
N GLY A 332 9.60 14.30 -0.77
CA GLY A 332 10.68 14.81 -1.61
C GLY A 332 12.07 14.64 -1.03
N ALA A 333 13.07 14.69 -1.90
CA ALA A 333 14.46 14.74 -1.47
C ALA A 333 14.82 16.15 -0.99
N GLY A 334 15.19 16.30 0.28
CA GLY A 334 15.42 17.63 0.86
C GLY A 334 14.13 18.41 1.13
N ALA A 335 12.97 17.75 1.19
CA ALA A 335 11.69 18.38 1.51
C ALA A 335 11.73 19.12 2.86
N GLU A 336 12.51 18.62 3.83
CA GLU A 336 12.76 19.27 5.12
C GLU A 336 13.43 20.63 4.97
N ARG A 337 14.40 20.75 4.06
CA ARG A 337 15.08 22.03 3.79
C ARG A 337 14.19 22.99 3.01
N THR A 338 13.38 22.46 2.10
CA THR A 338 12.45 23.30 1.31
C THR A 338 11.34 23.84 2.20
N LEU A 339 10.75 23.01 3.06
CA LEU A 339 9.74 23.46 4.01
C LEU A 339 10.33 24.38 5.08
N ALA A 340 11.57 24.18 5.52
CA ALA A 340 12.25 25.12 6.42
C ALA A 340 12.34 26.55 5.84
N ARG A 341 12.34 26.70 4.49
CA ARG A 341 12.29 28.00 3.81
C ARG A 341 10.88 28.57 3.67
N ALA A 342 9.85 27.80 4.00
CA ALA A 342 8.44 28.18 4.02
C ALA A 342 7.88 27.96 5.44
N PRO A 343 8.30 28.76 6.44
CA PRO A 343 8.00 28.53 7.86
C PRO A 343 6.50 28.50 8.17
N ALA A 344 5.71 29.25 7.39
CA ALA A 344 4.26 29.26 7.49
C ALA A 344 3.68 27.85 7.28
N LEU A 345 4.05 27.16 6.19
CA LEU A 345 3.60 25.77 5.96
C LEU A 345 4.29 24.78 6.91
N ALA A 346 5.58 24.95 7.18
CA ALA A 346 6.34 24.04 8.06
C ALA A 346 5.72 23.91 9.46
N SER A 347 5.19 25.01 10.01
CA SER A 347 4.53 25.01 11.31
C SER A 347 3.22 24.20 11.35
N ARG A 348 2.61 23.89 10.19
CA ARG A 348 1.40 23.07 10.06
C ARG A 348 1.71 21.59 9.81
N VAL A 349 2.98 21.26 9.58
CA VAL A 349 3.41 19.87 9.43
C VAL A 349 3.29 19.19 10.78
N LEU A 350 2.28 18.32 10.89
CA LEU A 350 1.98 17.55 12.08
C LEU A 350 3.04 16.46 12.30
N THR A 351 3.48 15.82 11.22
CA THR A 351 4.41 14.70 11.30
C THR A 351 5.54 14.84 10.30
N TRP A 352 6.77 14.75 10.80
CA TRP A 352 7.99 14.71 10.02
C TRP A 352 8.52 13.28 10.04
N GLN A 353 8.47 12.61 8.89
CA GLN A 353 8.91 11.23 8.76
C GLN A 353 10.16 11.16 7.88
N GLN A 354 11.30 10.86 8.50
CA GLN A 354 12.51 10.55 7.77
C GLN A 354 12.45 9.11 7.25
N VAL A 355 12.84 8.91 5.99
CA VAL A 355 13.16 7.59 5.44
C VAL A 355 14.67 7.50 5.43
N PRO A 356 15.30 6.71 6.32
CA PRO A 356 16.75 6.55 6.31
C PRO A 356 17.21 5.64 5.17
N ARG A 357 18.53 5.53 5.00
CA ARG A 357 19.15 4.47 4.20
C ARG A 357 18.80 3.11 4.79
N LEU A 358 18.87 2.07 3.97
CA LEU A 358 18.79 0.71 4.47
C LEU A 358 19.96 0.46 5.41
N GLU A 359 19.69 -0.16 6.56
CA GLU A 359 20.74 -0.62 7.45
C GLU A 359 21.52 -1.73 6.73
N THR A 360 22.84 -1.71 6.80
CA THR A 360 23.71 -2.68 6.10
C THR A 360 23.31 -4.12 6.42
N ALA A 361 22.96 -4.43 7.67
CA ALA A 361 22.48 -5.75 8.08
C ALA A 361 21.15 -6.19 7.44
N GLN A 362 20.33 -5.25 6.97
CA GLN A 362 19.05 -5.54 6.31
C GLN A 362 19.22 -5.77 4.80
N VAL A 363 20.35 -5.35 4.22
CA VAL A 363 20.56 -5.33 2.76
C VAL A 363 20.39 -6.71 2.13
N PRO A 364 21.04 -7.79 2.60
CA PRO A 364 20.88 -9.10 1.97
C PRO A 364 19.42 -9.55 1.98
N GLY A 365 18.75 -9.54 3.14
CA GLY A 365 17.35 -9.96 3.24
C GLY A 365 16.41 -9.15 2.34
N VAL A 366 16.62 -7.83 2.23
CA VAL A 366 15.84 -6.96 1.35
C VAL A 366 16.13 -7.24 -0.13
N LEU A 367 17.37 -7.52 -0.52
CA LEU A 367 17.74 -7.81 -1.90
C LEU A 367 17.16 -9.15 -2.39
N HIS A 368 17.23 -10.19 -1.55
CA HIS A 368 16.60 -11.49 -1.85
C HIS A 368 15.08 -11.37 -2.08
N LEU A 369 14.41 -10.49 -1.33
CA LEU A 369 12.99 -10.20 -1.54
C LEU A 369 12.75 -9.26 -2.74
N PHE A 370 13.74 -8.44 -3.08
CA PHE A 370 13.64 -7.47 -4.17
C PHE A 370 13.67 -8.15 -5.53
N HIS A 371 14.56 -9.11 -5.75
CA HIS A 371 14.65 -9.78 -7.04
C HIS A 371 15.31 -11.18 -6.93
N PRO A 372 14.75 -12.21 -7.61
CA PRO A 372 15.29 -13.57 -7.59
C PRO A 372 16.75 -13.75 -8.03
N LEU A 373 17.39 -12.78 -8.72
CA LEU A 373 18.79 -12.95 -9.14
C LEU A 373 19.71 -13.07 -7.91
N TRP A 374 19.31 -12.43 -6.82
CA TRP A 374 20.11 -12.35 -5.61
C TRP A 374 20.12 -13.66 -4.82
N ASP A 375 19.21 -14.61 -5.09
CA ASP A 375 19.18 -15.94 -4.43
C ASP A 375 20.46 -16.77 -4.65
N THR A 376 21.26 -16.43 -5.68
CA THR A 376 22.54 -17.10 -5.96
C THR A 376 23.76 -16.35 -5.41
N ALA A 377 23.57 -15.13 -4.91
CA ALA A 377 24.64 -14.30 -4.38
C ALA A 377 24.89 -14.64 -2.90
N THR A 378 26.15 -14.55 -2.46
CA THR A 378 26.45 -14.71 -1.03
C THR A 378 26.16 -13.43 -0.26
N ASP A 379 25.69 -13.55 0.98
CA ASP A 379 25.47 -12.40 1.87
C ASP A 379 26.74 -11.55 2.03
N ALA A 380 27.92 -12.18 2.06
CA ALA A 380 29.20 -11.49 2.17
C ALA A 380 29.49 -10.60 0.95
N ASP A 381 29.20 -11.07 -0.27
CA ASP A 381 29.41 -10.30 -1.49
C ASP A 381 28.41 -9.12 -1.60
N LEU A 382 27.18 -9.34 -1.15
CA LEU A 382 26.16 -8.29 -1.09
C LEU A 382 26.52 -7.19 -0.09
N LEU A 383 26.98 -7.58 1.12
CA LEU A 383 27.42 -6.64 2.15
C LEU A 383 28.66 -5.85 1.69
N HIS A 384 29.64 -6.53 1.10
CA HIS A 384 30.83 -5.87 0.56
C HIS A 384 30.49 -4.86 -0.55
N THR A 385 29.57 -5.23 -1.45
CA THR A 385 29.09 -4.33 -2.50
C THR A 385 28.27 -3.16 -1.95
N ASP A 386 27.50 -3.38 -0.88
CA ASP A 386 26.82 -2.29 -0.18
C ASP A 386 27.82 -1.29 0.39
N GLU A 387 28.78 -1.77 1.18
CA GLU A 387 29.78 -0.93 1.83
C GLU A 387 30.59 -0.08 0.84
N THR A 388 30.97 -0.68 -0.29
CA THR A 388 31.85 -0.05 -1.27
C THR A 388 31.11 0.84 -2.27
N ARG A 389 29.85 0.54 -2.62
CA ARG A 389 29.14 1.21 -3.73
C ARG A 389 27.75 1.73 -3.38
N ALA A 390 26.88 0.89 -2.83
CA ALA A 390 25.46 1.23 -2.73
C ALA A 390 25.10 1.98 -1.44
N GLN A 391 25.79 1.71 -0.33
CA GLN A 391 25.66 2.38 0.97
C GLN A 391 24.21 2.53 1.42
N GLY A 392 23.45 1.42 1.34
CA GLY A 392 22.03 1.36 1.68
C GLY A 392 21.10 2.15 0.74
N ASN A 393 21.58 2.58 -0.43
CA ASN A 393 20.77 3.27 -1.45
C ASN A 393 20.08 2.26 -2.37
N PHE A 394 18.76 2.17 -2.26
CA PHE A 394 17.97 1.21 -3.02
C PHE A 394 17.96 1.50 -4.53
N ARG A 395 18.02 2.77 -4.95
CA ARG A 395 18.14 3.13 -6.37
C ARG A 395 19.46 2.63 -6.95
N THR A 396 20.55 2.72 -6.20
CA THR A 396 21.85 2.17 -6.62
C THR A 396 21.76 0.66 -6.76
N TRP A 397 21.16 -0.03 -5.79
CA TRP A 397 20.90 -1.46 -5.88
C TRP A 397 20.01 -1.85 -7.08
N ALA A 398 19.00 -1.05 -7.42
CA ALA A 398 18.17 -1.29 -8.60
C ALA A 398 18.98 -1.18 -9.91
N LYS A 399 19.93 -0.23 -9.99
CA LYS A 399 20.86 -0.10 -11.13
C LYS A 399 21.82 -1.31 -11.20
N ILE A 400 22.40 -1.71 -10.07
CA ILE A 400 23.27 -2.89 -9.99
C ILE A 400 22.50 -4.13 -10.45
N THR A 401 21.28 -4.31 -9.95
CA THR A 401 20.37 -5.40 -10.34
C THR A 401 20.12 -5.42 -11.84
N SER A 402 19.86 -4.26 -12.46
CA SER A 402 19.67 -4.14 -13.91
C SER A 402 20.92 -4.52 -14.71
N HIS A 403 22.10 -4.09 -14.26
CA HIS A 403 23.35 -4.44 -14.92
C HIS A 403 23.75 -5.91 -14.74
N ALA A 404 23.51 -6.48 -13.55
CA ALA A 404 23.73 -7.90 -13.28
C ALA A 404 22.77 -8.76 -14.11
N TYR A 405 21.48 -8.40 -14.15
CA TYR A 405 20.47 -9.08 -14.97
C TYR A 405 20.87 -9.09 -16.46
N ALA A 406 21.24 -7.93 -17.02
CA ALA A 406 21.68 -7.83 -18.41
C ALA A 406 23.03 -8.52 -18.71
N ALA A 407 23.81 -8.88 -17.68
CA ALA A 407 25.03 -9.66 -17.84
C ALA A 407 24.74 -11.16 -17.80
N LEU A 408 23.83 -11.61 -16.92
CA LEU A 408 23.36 -12.99 -16.83
C LEU A 408 22.52 -13.41 -18.04
N ASP A 409 21.71 -12.50 -18.59
CA ASP A 409 20.95 -12.75 -19.81
C ASP A 409 21.85 -13.07 -21.01
N ARG A 410 23.04 -12.45 -21.05
CA ARG A 410 24.06 -12.72 -22.08
C ARG A 410 24.91 -13.96 -21.80
N HIS A 411 24.99 -14.38 -20.53
CA HIS A 411 25.81 -15.50 -20.06
C HIS A 411 25.08 -16.28 -18.95
N PRO A 412 24.09 -17.12 -19.30
CA PRO A 412 23.24 -17.83 -18.33
C PRO A 412 24.00 -18.81 -17.42
N GLU A 413 25.20 -19.23 -17.84
CA GLU A 413 26.11 -20.10 -17.11
C GLU A 413 26.77 -19.45 -15.89
N HIS A 414 26.73 -18.12 -15.78
CA HIS A 414 27.34 -17.40 -14.67
C HIS A 414 26.43 -17.33 -13.45
N THR A 415 27.00 -17.50 -12.26
CA THR A 415 26.36 -17.21 -10.98
C THR A 415 26.61 -15.75 -10.60
N VAL A 416 25.80 -15.20 -9.69
CA VAL A 416 26.08 -13.87 -9.12
C VAL A 416 27.25 -13.96 -8.15
N ASP A 417 28.45 -13.76 -8.67
CA ASP A 417 29.70 -13.75 -7.89
C ASP A 417 30.26 -12.32 -7.72
N ALA A 418 31.33 -12.21 -6.93
CA ALA A 418 32.02 -10.94 -6.70
C ALA A 418 32.53 -10.28 -8.00
N ALA A 419 32.87 -11.06 -9.04
CA ALA A 419 33.36 -10.55 -10.31
C ALA A 419 32.24 -9.90 -11.13
N LEU A 420 31.06 -10.53 -11.19
CA LEU A 420 29.86 -9.99 -11.82
C LEU A 420 29.40 -8.72 -11.11
N LEU A 421 29.42 -8.70 -9.78
CA LEU A 421 29.11 -7.52 -8.97
C LEU A 421 30.09 -6.37 -9.25
N ALA A 422 31.38 -6.66 -9.34
CA ALA A 422 32.39 -5.66 -9.72
C ALA A 422 32.14 -5.12 -11.14
N GLN A 423 31.80 -5.98 -12.09
CA GLN A 423 31.47 -5.58 -13.47
C GLN A 423 30.20 -4.72 -13.53
N ALA A 424 29.15 -5.09 -12.80
CA ALA A 424 27.91 -4.32 -12.71
C ALA A 424 28.17 -2.94 -12.07
N CYS A 425 28.99 -2.91 -11.02
CA CYS A 425 29.40 -1.68 -10.35
C CYS A 425 30.30 -0.79 -11.21
N ALA A 426 31.14 -1.35 -12.10
CA ALA A 426 31.97 -0.58 -13.02
C ALA A 426 31.16 0.24 -14.04
N ARG A 427 29.91 -0.15 -14.30
CA ARG A 427 28.98 0.60 -15.16
C ARG A 427 28.27 1.75 -14.44
N LEU A 428 28.41 1.84 -13.12
CA LEU A 428 27.92 2.97 -12.35
C LEU A 428 28.88 4.17 -12.49
N GLY A 429 28.31 5.38 -12.59
CA GLY A 429 29.10 6.62 -12.62
C GLY A 429 29.92 6.84 -11.33
N PRO A 430 30.87 7.80 -11.34
CA PRO A 430 31.85 8.02 -10.27
C PRO A 430 31.26 8.40 -8.90
N ARG A 431 29.96 8.73 -8.83
CA ARG A 431 29.14 8.87 -7.61
C ARG A 431 27.72 8.35 -7.88
N PRO A 432 27.34 7.14 -7.42
CA PRO A 432 26.06 6.52 -7.76
C PRO A 432 24.81 7.10 -7.08
#